data_AF-A0A9D9YI39-F1
#
_entry.id   AF-A0A9D9YI39-F1
#
_cell.length_a   1.000
_cell.length_b   1.000
_cell.length_c   1.000
_cell.angle_alpha   90.00
_cell.angle_beta   90.00
_cell.angle_gamma   90.00
#
_symmetry.space_group_name_H-M   'P 1'
#
loop_
_entity.id
_entity.type
_entity.pdbx_description
1 polymer ?
#
loop_
_entity_poly.entity_id
_entity_poly.type
_entity_poly.pdbx_seq_one_letter_code
_entity_poly.pdbx_strand_id
1 'polypeptide(L)'
;LCTNGRHMSYSILNIKYDKETFEQKKREILASHESIEQAKKQFEELKSQSIVKYARQTKCHNVTGDYMFNCYDGIRLFDTSDSKNCSYMADAMDVKDSMDCNNFYIKCEFEYDMMGVLGGSKNKHGVYVMWCNNAEYCDSCYNSNDLFGCIRLNKESYSILNKKYEKEEYLKLKEQIIESMKSDGTYGQFFPPELSPFGYNETLAKEYTPMNREEALARGYHWQEKNTGTFGKETMSEENIPSFIEKTPDTITSEILACNECGKNYKITQAELDFYKRLNIPIPHKDFECRHQDRMGKRNPRKLYDGQCMCQTENHINHEGSKCSEIFKTTYSPDRGETVYCESCYQQEVA
;
A
#
# COMPACT_ATOMS: atom_id res chain seq x y z
N LEU A 1 -15.92 -5.62 14.75
CA LEU A 1 -15.70 -5.30 16.18
C LEU A 1 -15.32 -6.55 16.96
N CYS A 2 -14.04 -6.92 17.02
CA CYS A 2 -13.48 -7.91 17.97
C CYS A 2 -11.97 -8.03 17.69
N THR A 3 -11.17 -8.31 18.73
CA THR A 3 -9.76 -8.71 18.65
C THR A 3 -9.33 -9.09 20.08
N ASN A 4 -8.69 -10.23 20.38
CA ASN A 4 -7.93 -11.12 19.48
C ASN A 4 -8.53 -12.54 19.34
N GLY A 5 -9.71 -12.82 19.92
CA GLY A 5 -10.18 -14.19 20.18
C GLY A 5 -10.13 -15.15 18.98
N ARG A 6 -9.55 -16.33 19.18
CA ARG A 6 -9.43 -17.38 18.15
C ARG A 6 -10.72 -18.21 18.03
N HIS A 7 -11.02 -18.65 16.81
CA HIS A 7 -12.17 -19.49 16.46
C HIS A 7 -13.55 -18.97 16.95
N MET A 8 -13.65 -17.67 17.26
CA MET A 8 -14.89 -17.04 17.69
C MET A 8 -15.84 -16.84 16.50
N SER A 9 -17.03 -17.41 16.59
CA SER A 9 -18.18 -17.08 15.73
C SER A 9 -19.17 -16.19 16.48
N TYR A 10 -19.99 -15.43 15.74
CA TYR A 10 -21.09 -14.61 16.30
C TYR A 10 -20.66 -13.70 17.46
N SER A 11 -19.51 -13.03 17.32
CA SER A 11 -18.89 -12.28 18.41
C SER A 11 -18.69 -10.80 18.07
N ILE A 12 -18.98 -9.92 19.04
CA ILE A 12 -18.86 -8.47 18.95
C ILE A 12 -18.18 -7.97 20.23
N LEU A 13 -17.10 -7.21 20.09
CA LEU A 13 -16.25 -6.69 21.18
C LEU A 13 -15.77 -7.82 22.13
N ASN A 14 -15.33 -8.94 21.57
CA ASN A 14 -14.92 -10.19 22.27
C ASN A 14 -16.03 -10.88 23.07
N ILE A 15 -17.26 -10.38 23.06
CA ILE A 15 -18.42 -11.04 23.65
C ILE A 15 -19.04 -11.94 22.58
N LYS A 16 -19.27 -13.20 22.92
CA LYS A 16 -19.95 -14.18 22.06
C LYS A 16 -21.46 -14.11 22.26
N TYR A 17 -22.20 -14.13 21.17
CA TYR A 17 -23.66 -14.15 21.14
C TYR A 17 -24.16 -15.41 20.45
N ASP A 18 -25.47 -15.69 20.57
CA ASP A 18 -26.15 -16.56 19.62
C ASP A 18 -26.27 -15.87 18.24
N LYS A 19 -26.67 -16.65 17.22
CA LYS A 19 -26.74 -16.18 15.84
C LYS A 19 -27.78 -15.06 15.64
N GLU A 20 -28.92 -15.11 16.32
CA GLU A 20 -30.01 -14.16 16.15
C GLU A 20 -29.66 -12.81 16.77
N THR A 21 -29.20 -12.83 18.03
CA THR A 21 -28.69 -11.65 18.73
C THR A 21 -27.50 -11.02 18.01
N PHE A 22 -26.58 -11.83 17.45
CA PHE A 22 -25.47 -11.31 16.65
C PHE A 22 -25.95 -10.57 15.39
N GLU A 23 -26.85 -11.18 14.60
CA GLU A 23 -27.36 -10.55 13.38
C GLU A 23 -28.24 -9.31 13.70
N GLN A 24 -28.94 -9.28 14.84
CA GLN A 24 -29.60 -8.08 15.33
C GLN A 24 -28.58 -6.97 15.64
N LYS A 25 -27.59 -7.23 16.50
CA LYS A 25 -26.56 -6.25 16.87
C LYS A 25 -25.77 -5.73 15.68
N LYS A 26 -25.48 -6.61 14.71
CA LYS A 26 -24.85 -6.26 13.44
C LYS A 26 -25.71 -5.31 12.60
N ARG A 27 -27.05 -5.50 12.57
CA ARG A 27 -27.97 -4.54 11.94
C ARG A 27 -27.95 -3.20 12.67
N GLU A 28 -28.03 -3.19 14.01
CA GLU A 28 -27.99 -1.97 14.82
C GLU A 28 -26.70 -1.14 14.57
N ILE A 29 -25.54 -1.81 14.56
CA ILE A 29 -24.22 -1.20 14.28
C ILE A 29 -24.11 -0.60 12.87
N LEU A 30 -24.84 -1.14 11.90
CA LEU A 30 -24.78 -0.74 10.49
C LEU A 30 -26.00 0.10 10.04
N ALA A 31 -26.96 0.34 10.94
CA ALA A 31 -28.25 0.94 10.61
C ALA A 31 -28.14 2.40 10.14
N SER A 32 -27.21 3.18 10.70
CA SER A 32 -27.07 4.58 10.35
C SER A 32 -25.62 5.07 10.30
N HIS A 33 -25.42 6.23 9.69
CA HIS A 33 -24.11 6.89 9.67
C HIS A 33 -23.55 7.08 11.09
N GLU A 34 -24.38 7.54 12.02
CA GLU A 34 -24.00 7.79 13.41
C GLU A 34 -23.65 6.50 14.17
N SER A 35 -24.40 5.41 13.97
CA SER A 35 -24.08 4.13 14.63
C SER A 35 -22.79 3.51 14.09
N ILE A 36 -22.50 3.70 12.80
CA ILE A 36 -21.22 3.32 12.19
C ILE A 36 -20.06 4.16 12.76
N GLU A 37 -20.20 5.48 12.88
CA GLU A 37 -19.15 6.34 13.46
C GLU A 37 -18.91 6.04 14.95
N GLN A 38 -19.96 5.75 15.72
CA GLN A 38 -19.82 5.30 17.10
C GLN A 38 -19.08 3.95 17.18
N ALA A 39 -19.44 2.99 16.31
CA ALA A 39 -18.78 1.70 16.23
C ALA A 39 -17.30 1.81 15.80
N LYS A 40 -16.95 2.73 14.89
CA LYS A 40 -15.55 3.02 14.53
C LYS A 40 -14.74 3.48 15.75
N LYS A 41 -15.26 4.41 16.55
CA LYS A 41 -14.59 4.91 17.77
C LYS A 41 -14.35 3.79 18.78
N GLN A 42 -15.39 3.00 19.08
CA GLN A 42 -15.28 1.81 19.94
C GLN A 42 -14.26 0.78 19.40
N PHE A 43 -14.10 0.67 18.07
CA PHE A 43 -13.12 -0.23 17.48
C PHE A 43 -11.69 0.25 17.67
N GLU A 44 -11.41 1.53 17.46
CA GLU A 44 -10.06 2.09 17.64
C GLU A 44 -9.66 2.10 19.12
N GLU A 45 -10.60 2.37 20.04
CA GLU A 45 -10.40 2.19 21.49
C GLU A 45 -10.01 0.75 21.83
N LEU A 46 -10.82 -0.24 21.41
CA LEU A 46 -10.52 -1.66 21.62
C LEU A 46 -9.18 -2.09 20.98
N LYS A 47 -8.89 -1.61 19.77
CA LYS A 47 -7.66 -1.90 19.05
C LYS A 47 -6.45 -1.33 19.78
N SER A 48 -6.54 -0.12 20.32
CA SER A 48 -5.48 0.51 21.11
C SER A 48 -5.11 -0.28 22.37
N GLN A 49 -6.00 -1.15 22.86
CA GLN A 49 -5.76 -2.02 24.02
C GLN A 49 -5.40 -3.47 23.62
N SER A 50 -5.28 -3.76 22.32
CA SER A 50 -5.07 -5.11 21.82
C SER A 50 -3.60 -5.52 21.84
N ILE A 51 -3.38 -6.82 22.08
CA ILE A 51 -2.05 -7.44 21.94
C ILE A 51 -1.85 -7.74 20.45
N VAL A 52 -0.72 -7.32 19.88
CA VAL A 52 -0.42 -7.47 18.46
C VAL A 52 0.93 -8.15 18.26
N LYS A 53 1.07 -8.90 17.17
CA LYS A 53 2.35 -9.49 16.78
C LYS A 53 3.21 -8.43 16.07
N TYR A 54 4.48 -8.34 16.43
CA TYR A 54 5.43 -7.34 15.92
C TYR A 54 5.47 -7.19 14.38
N ALA A 55 5.28 -8.30 13.66
CA ALA A 55 5.11 -8.33 12.21
C ALA A 55 4.33 -9.59 11.80
N ARG A 56 3.53 -9.50 10.73
CA ARG A 56 2.89 -10.68 10.10
C ARG A 56 3.87 -11.33 9.14
N GLN A 57 4.60 -12.34 9.63
CA GLN A 57 5.57 -13.10 8.84
C GLN A 57 5.26 -14.60 8.93
N THR A 58 5.52 -15.34 7.85
CA THR A 58 5.37 -16.81 7.77
C THR A 58 6.52 -17.39 6.94
N LYS A 59 7.23 -18.41 7.45
CA LYS A 59 8.43 -19.02 6.80
C LYS A 59 9.53 -18.01 6.40
N CYS A 60 9.65 -16.90 7.12
CA CYS A 60 10.63 -15.87 6.81
C CYS A 60 11.90 -16.03 7.66
N HIS A 61 13.06 -15.68 7.10
CA HIS A 61 14.34 -15.74 7.80
C HIS A 61 15.21 -14.51 7.47
N ASN A 62 15.71 -13.82 8.49
CA ASN A 62 16.57 -12.64 8.34
C ASN A 62 15.93 -11.55 7.42
N VAL A 63 14.71 -11.11 7.75
CA VAL A 63 13.98 -10.09 6.97
C VAL A 63 13.42 -8.98 7.86
N THR A 64 13.16 -7.84 7.23
CA THR A 64 12.44 -6.72 7.85
C THR A 64 11.26 -6.27 6.98
N GLY A 65 10.06 -6.21 7.57
CA GLY A 65 8.82 -5.98 6.84
C GLY A 65 7.58 -6.45 7.60
N ASP A 66 6.44 -6.49 6.92
CA ASP A 66 5.12 -6.93 7.42
C ASP A 66 4.36 -7.61 6.26
N TYR A 67 3.39 -8.46 6.56
CA TYR A 67 2.60 -9.27 5.60
C TYR A 67 3.43 -10.17 4.65
N MET A 68 4.56 -10.72 5.09
CA MET A 68 5.50 -11.50 4.24
C MET A 68 5.30 -13.02 4.33
N PHE A 69 5.55 -13.72 3.21
CA PHE A 69 5.57 -15.19 3.13
C PHE A 69 6.81 -15.73 2.41
N ASN A 70 7.53 -16.65 3.05
CA ASN A 70 8.67 -17.38 2.49
C ASN A 70 9.81 -16.49 1.94
N CYS A 71 10.12 -15.39 2.64
CA CYS A 71 11.17 -14.42 2.26
C CYS A 71 12.47 -14.64 3.04
N TYR A 72 13.62 -14.43 2.38
CA TYR A 72 14.96 -14.62 2.95
C TYR A 72 15.88 -13.43 2.66
N ASP A 73 16.64 -13.00 3.68
CA ASP A 73 17.79 -12.08 3.57
C ASP A 73 17.46 -10.74 2.87
N GLY A 74 16.45 -10.01 3.38
CA GLY A 74 15.89 -8.80 2.72
C GLY A 74 15.58 -7.63 3.64
N ILE A 75 15.73 -6.40 3.13
CA ILE A 75 15.57 -5.15 3.90
C ILE A 75 14.42 -4.29 3.34
N ARG A 76 13.42 -4.00 4.20
CA ARG A 76 12.15 -3.29 3.93
C ARG A 76 11.36 -3.78 2.70
N LEU A 77 10.57 -4.84 2.88
CA LEU A 77 9.62 -5.37 1.89
C LEU A 77 8.19 -5.44 2.49
N PHE A 78 7.17 -5.03 1.72
CA PHE A 78 5.73 -5.17 2.04
C PHE A 78 4.88 -5.08 0.76
N ASP A 79 3.83 -5.84 0.49
CA ASP A 79 3.52 -7.22 0.89
C ASP A 79 4.09 -8.15 -0.22
N THR A 80 4.86 -9.20 0.08
CA THR A 80 5.56 -10.03 -0.94
C THR A 80 5.59 -11.53 -0.60
N SER A 81 5.70 -12.39 -1.62
CA SER A 81 5.86 -13.86 -1.48
C SER A 81 7.13 -14.38 -2.18
N ASP A 82 7.68 -15.48 -1.65
CA ASP A 82 8.71 -16.34 -2.27
C ASP A 82 9.96 -15.59 -2.81
N SER A 83 10.44 -14.61 -2.03
CA SER A 83 11.51 -13.67 -2.43
C SER A 83 12.87 -13.99 -1.78
N LYS A 84 13.98 -13.69 -2.49
CA LYS A 84 15.36 -13.76 -1.95
C LYS A 84 16.17 -12.51 -2.33
N ASN A 85 16.97 -12.01 -1.38
CA ASN A 85 17.96 -10.94 -1.55
C ASN A 85 17.40 -9.66 -2.23
N CYS A 86 16.59 -8.88 -1.52
CA CYS A 86 15.86 -7.72 -2.10
C CYS A 86 16.05 -6.42 -1.30
N SER A 87 15.87 -5.27 -1.94
CA SER A 87 15.74 -3.93 -1.33
C SER A 87 14.90 -3.00 -2.24
N TYR A 88 14.57 -1.79 -1.79
CA TYR A 88 13.41 -1.50 -0.94
C TYR A 88 12.09 -1.55 -1.75
N MET A 89 11.25 -2.56 -1.50
CA MET A 89 10.14 -2.91 -2.40
C MET A 89 8.74 -2.65 -1.82
N ALA A 90 7.77 -2.38 -2.70
CA ALA A 90 6.36 -2.71 -2.47
C ALA A 90 5.48 -2.68 -3.74
N ASP A 91 4.71 -3.70 -4.14
CA ASP A 91 4.43 -5.05 -3.58
C ASP A 91 4.73 -6.11 -4.70
N ALA A 92 5.17 -7.34 -4.39
CA ALA A 92 5.73 -8.23 -5.44
C ALA A 92 5.88 -9.76 -5.19
N MET A 93 5.96 -10.56 -6.28
CA MET A 93 6.17 -12.02 -6.35
C MET A 93 6.96 -12.41 -7.63
N ASP A 94 7.86 -13.39 -7.72
CA ASP A 94 8.54 -14.23 -6.72
C ASP A 94 10.06 -14.01 -6.93
N VAL A 95 10.61 -12.97 -6.31
CA VAL A 95 11.84 -12.25 -6.71
C VAL A 95 13.16 -12.95 -6.35
N LYS A 96 14.19 -12.87 -7.21
CA LYS A 96 15.64 -13.08 -6.92
C LYS A 96 16.56 -12.39 -7.94
N ASP A 97 17.35 -11.36 -7.69
CA ASP A 97 17.64 -10.53 -6.52
C ASP A 97 17.58 -9.05 -7.00
N SER A 98 17.23 -8.06 -6.15
CA SER A 98 16.67 -6.76 -6.62
C SER A 98 17.09 -5.47 -5.89
N MET A 99 16.91 -4.32 -6.57
CA MET A 99 16.85 -2.95 -6.00
C MET A 99 15.96 -2.01 -6.87
N ASP A 100 15.73 -0.76 -6.46
CA ASP A 100 14.54 -0.32 -5.68
C ASP A 100 13.21 -0.39 -6.47
N CYS A 101 12.13 -0.90 -5.84
CA CYS A 101 11.00 -1.52 -6.57
C CYS A 101 9.56 -1.13 -6.13
N ASN A 102 8.63 -1.05 -7.09
CA ASN A 102 7.16 -0.97 -6.90
C ASN A 102 6.43 -1.20 -8.25
N ASN A 103 5.36 -1.98 -8.47
CA ASN A 103 4.90 -3.29 -7.96
C ASN A 103 5.28 -4.38 -9.01
N PHE A 104 5.37 -5.66 -8.64
CA PHE A 104 5.95 -6.69 -9.53
C PHE A 104 5.33 -8.11 -9.43
N TYR A 105 4.75 -8.68 -10.50
CA TYR A 105 4.23 -10.08 -10.50
C TYR A 105 4.10 -10.64 -11.93
N ILE A 106 4.74 -11.71 -12.41
CA ILE A 106 5.58 -12.78 -11.83
C ILE A 106 6.50 -13.37 -12.95
N LYS A 107 7.61 -14.08 -12.71
CA LYS A 107 8.51 -14.19 -11.54
C LYS A 107 9.87 -13.63 -11.99
N CYS A 108 10.67 -13.05 -11.09
CA CYS A 108 11.62 -12.01 -11.53
C CYS A 108 13.06 -12.22 -11.08
N GLU A 109 13.98 -12.12 -12.05
CA GLU A 109 15.43 -12.26 -11.92
C GLU A 109 16.11 -11.44 -13.05
N PHE A 110 16.92 -10.39 -12.84
CA PHE A 110 17.30 -9.59 -11.66
C PHE A 110 17.12 -8.10 -12.06
N GLU A 111 16.82 -7.19 -11.13
CA GLU A 111 16.43 -5.80 -11.48
C GLU A 111 17.05 -4.67 -10.61
N TYR A 112 17.20 -3.47 -11.20
CA TYR A 112 17.82 -2.28 -10.60
C TYR A 112 17.60 -1.03 -11.48
N ASP A 113 17.14 0.15 -11.04
CA ASP A 113 15.94 0.39 -10.22
C ASP A 113 14.71 0.49 -11.14
N MET A 114 13.48 0.40 -10.62
CA MET A 114 12.33 0.00 -11.46
C MET A 114 10.97 0.50 -10.97
N MET A 115 9.99 0.53 -11.88
CA MET A 115 8.57 0.68 -11.51
C MET A 115 7.61 -0.12 -12.44
N GLY A 116 6.92 -1.13 -11.91
CA GLY A 116 5.70 -1.72 -12.49
C GLY A 116 5.84 -2.78 -13.59
N VAL A 117 6.54 -3.91 -13.37
CA VAL A 117 6.71 -4.99 -14.39
C VAL A 117 6.02 -6.29 -13.98
N LEU A 118 5.38 -6.96 -14.94
CA LEU A 118 4.63 -8.20 -14.72
C LEU A 118 5.28 -9.46 -15.34
N GLY A 119 6.53 -9.34 -15.81
CA GLY A 119 7.31 -10.44 -16.38
C GLY A 119 8.43 -9.93 -17.30
N GLY A 120 9.52 -10.68 -17.39
CA GLY A 120 10.75 -10.29 -18.11
C GLY A 120 12.00 -10.65 -17.31
N SER A 121 13.19 -10.30 -17.83
CA SER A 121 14.46 -10.49 -17.12
C SER A 121 15.52 -9.45 -17.52
N LYS A 122 16.44 -9.13 -16.60
CA LYS A 122 17.60 -8.25 -16.84
C LYS A 122 17.23 -6.85 -17.34
N ASN A 123 16.13 -6.30 -16.83
CA ASN A 123 15.68 -4.94 -17.14
C ASN A 123 16.19 -3.96 -16.07
N LYS A 124 16.53 -2.73 -16.47
CA LYS A 124 17.10 -1.72 -15.57
C LYS A 124 16.57 -0.31 -15.83
N HIS A 125 16.53 0.50 -14.77
CA HIS A 125 16.16 1.93 -14.79
C HIS A 125 14.89 2.18 -15.62
N GLY A 126 13.84 1.42 -15.35
CA GLY A 126 12.68 1.29 -16.24
C GLY A 126 11.34 1.65 -15.61
N VAL A 127 10.45 2.24 -16.42
CA VAL A 127 9.05 2.56 -16.08
C VAL A 127 8.13 1.73 -16.97
N TYR A 128 7.22 0.93 -16.40
CA TYR A 128 6.25 0.11 -17.15
C TYR A 128 6.83 -0.75 -18.30
N VAL A 129 7.98 -1.39 -18.06
CA VAL A 129 8.68 -2.24 -19.04
C VAL A 129 8.18 -3.70 -18.94
N MET A 130 7.13 -4.07 -19.69
CA MET A 130 6.40 -5.33 -19.49
C MET A 130 6.70 -6.40 -20.55
N TRP A 131 7.00 -7.63 -20.10
CA TRP A 131 7.35 -8.77 -20.97
C TRP A 131 8.59 -8.52 -21.85
N CYS A 132 9.55 -7.76 -21.35
CA CYS A 132 10.78 -7.41 -22.06
C CYS A 132 12.02 -8.09 -21.45
N ASN A 133 13.10 -8.20 -22.23
CA ASN A 133 14.40 -8.63 -21.73
C ASN A 133 15.52 -7.70 -22.18
N ASN A 134 16.55 -7.51 -21.34
CA ASN A 134 17.71 -6.66 -21.62
C ASN A 134 17.34 -5.19 -21.99
N ALA A 135 16.31 -4.62 -21.38
CA ALA A 135 15.93 -3.22 -21.58
C ALA A 135 16.54 -2.31 -20.49
N GLU A 136 17.21 -1.22 -20.89
CA GLU A 136 17.80 -0.23 -19.97
C GLU A 136 17.27 1.18 -20.29
N TYR A 137 16.93 1.96 -19.25
CA TYR A 137 16.44 3.35 -19.38
C TYR A 137 15.20 3.48 -20.29
N CYS A 138 14.22 2.57 -20.15
CA CYS A 138 13.04 2.51 -21.03
C CYS A 138 11.73 2.84 -20.31
N ASP A 139 10.77 3.40 -21.04
CA ASP A 139 9.41 3.72 -20.56
C ASP A 139 8.34 3.03 -21.43
N SER A 140 7.35 2.41 -20.80
CA SER A 140 6.11 1.92 -21.42
C SER A 140 6.36 1.00 -22.62
N CYS A 141 7.35 0.12 -22.52
CA CYS A 141 7.75 -0.79 -23.59
C CYS A 141 7.26 -2.22 -23.33
N TYR A 142 6.84 -2.92 -24.39
CA TYR A 142 6.11 -4.18 -24.30
C TYR A 142 6.72 -5.28 -25.19
N ASN A 143 6.77 -6.53 -24.72
CA ASN A 143 7.10 -7.72 -25.54
C ASN A 143 8.38 -7.62 -26.38
N SER A 144 9.40 -6.89 -25.92
CA SER A 144 10.57 -6.45 -26.72
C SER A 144 11.89 -6.86 -26.09
N ASN A 145 12.98 -6.92 -26.86
CA ASN A 145 14.27 -7.39 -26.36
C ASN A 145 15.42 -6.48 -26.81
N ASP A 146 16.44 -6.30 -25.98
CA ASP A 146 17.64 -5.52 -26.31
C ASP A 146 17.30 -4.07 -26.69
N LEU A 147 16.90 -3.29 -25.68
CA LEU A 147 16.50 -1.88 -25.80
C LEU A 147 17.39 -0.96 -24.93
N PHE A 148 17.62 0.27 -25.40
CA PHE A 148 18.28 1.32 -24.63
C PHE A 148 17.65 2.70 -24.87
N GLY A 149 17.13 3.35 -23.82
CA GLY A 149 16.55 4.70 -23.96
C GLY A 149 15.23 4.75 -24.75
N CYS A 150 14.47 3.65 -24.82
CA CYS A 150 13.30 3.53 -25.69
C CYS A 150 11.98 3.83 -24.96
N ILE A 151 11.01 4.39 -25.69
CA ILE A 151 9.70 4.78 -25.19
C ILE A 151 8.60 4.18 -26.09
N ARG A 152 7.61 3.49 -25.51
CA ARG A 152 6.40 3.00 -26.22
C ARG A 152 6.64 2.02 -27.38
N LEU A 153 7.73 1.25 -27.36
CA LEU A 153 7.96 0.17 -28.34
C LEU A 153 7.16 -1.09 -27.99
N ASN A 154 6.78 -1.87 -29.01
CA ASN A 154 6.10 -3.15 -28.84
C ASN A 154 6.54 -4.17 -29.90
N LYS A 155 6.98 -5.37 -29.48
CA LYS A 155 7.51 -6.44 -30.34
C LYS A 155 8.71 -6.03 -31.20
N GLU A 156 9.60 -5.20 -30.65
CA GLU A 156 10.81 -4.74 -31.33
C GLU A 156 12.10 -5.25 -30.67
N SER A 157 13.23 -5.05 -31.37
CA SER A 157 14.55 -5.36 -30.83
C SER A 157 15.68 -4.50 -31.41
N TYR A 158 16.84 -4.55 -30.75
CA TYR A 158 18.08 -3.87 -31.16
C TYR A 158 17.87 -2.38 -31.45
N SER A 159 17.21 -1.70 -30.51
CA SER A 159 16.78 -0.30 -30.69
C SER A 159 17.34 0.62 -29.62
N ILE A 160 17.82 1.78 -30.05
CA ILE A 160 18.37 2.86 -29.21
C ILE A 160 17.60 4.13 -29.55
N LEU A 161 17.02 4.79 -28.53
CA LEU A 161 16.19 6.00 -28.70
C LEU A 161 15.11 5.83 -29.80
N ASN A 162 14.39 4.71 -29.77
CA ASN A 162 13.37 4.29 -30.75
C ASN A 162 13.86 4.07 -32.20
N LYS A 163 15.14 4.22 -32.50
CA LYS A 163 15.71 3.85 -33.80
C LYS A 163 16.22 2.41 -33.76
N LYS A 164 15.88 1.62 -34.78
CA LYS A 164 16.36 0.25 -34.97
C LYS A 164 17.72 0.22 -35.68
N TYR A 165 18.55 -0.74 -35.31
CA TYR A 165 19.90 -0.94 -35.82
C TYR A 165 20.16 -2.41 -36.15
N GLU A 166 21.19 -2.67 -36.97
CA GLU A 166 21.76 -4.02 -37.06
C GLU A 166 22.47 -4.38 -35.74
N LYS A 167 22.51 -5.68 -35.43
CA LYS A 167 22.92 -6.18 -34.11
C LYS A 167 24.32 -5.70 -33.69
N GLU A 168 25.28 -5.76 -34.60
CA GLU A 168 26.68 -5.41 -34.35
C GLU A 168 26.83 -3.90 -34.12
N GLU A 169 26.04 -3.07 -34.81
CA GLU A 169 26.00 -1.62 -34.61
C GLU A 169 25.34 -1.27 -33.27
N TYR A 170 24.21 -1.91 -32.94
CA TYR A 170 23.52 -1.77 -31.66
C TYR A 170 24.46 -2.04 -30.48
N LEU A 171 25.17 -3.19 -30.49
CA LEU A 171 26.05 -3.58 -29.39
C LEU A 171 27.18 -2.57 -29.18
N LYS A 172 27.83 -2.14 -30.27
CA LYS A 172 28.90 -1.14 -30.24
C LYS A 172 28.41 0.22 -29.74
N LEU A 173 27.26 0.69 -30.24
CA LEU A 173 26.73 2.00 -29.86
C LEU A 173 26.25 2.00 -28.39
N LYS A 174 25.62 0.90 -27.94
CA LYS A 174 25.24 0.73 -26.53
C LYS A 174 26.45 0.77 -25.60
N GLU A 175 27.55 0.10 -25.94
CA GLU A 175 28.78 0.12 -25.15
C GLU A 175 29.34 1.54 -25.02
N GLN A 176 29.45 2.27 -26.13
CA GLN A 176 29.92 3.67 -26.15
C GLN A 176 29.04 4.61 -25.29
N ILE A 177 27.71 4.44 -25.33
CA ILE A 177 26.78 5.21 -24.50
C ILE A 177 27.01 4.90 -23.02
N ILE A 178 27.16 3.61 -22.66
CA ILE A 178 27.40 3.19 -21.28
C ILE A 178 28.76 3.70 -20.75
N GLU A 179 29.81 3.73 -21.58
CA GLU A 179 31.09 4.33 -21.20
C GLU A 179 30.98 5.83 -20.93
N SER A 180 30.27 6.57 -21.79
CA SER A 180 29.98 8.00 -21.58
C SER A 180 29.23 8.22 -20.26
N MET A 181 28.13 7.49 -20.04
CA MET A 181 27.32 7.60 -18.82
C MET A 181 28.05 7.14 -17.54
N LYS A 182 29.07 6.29 -17.65
CA LYS A 182 29.96 5.97 -16.52
C LYS A 182 30.92 7.12 -16.22
N SER A 183 31.37 7.85 -17.24
CA SER A 183 32.32 8.96 -17.07
C SER A 183 31.70 10.21 -16.42
N ASP A 184 30.40 10.44 -16.62
CA ASP A 184 29.63 11.53 -15.98
C ASP A 184 28.88 11.08 -14.71
N GLY A 185 28.87 9.78 -14.39
CA GLY A 185 28.24 9.20 -13.20
C GLY A 185 26.73 8.96 -13.31
N THR A 186 26.13 9.13 -14.49
CA THR A 186 24.69 8.88 -14.70
C THR A 186 24.35 7.39 -14.85
N TYR A 187 25.29 6.53 -15.26
CA TYR A 187 25.02 5.10 -15.40
C TYR A 187 24.80 4.44 -14.03
N GLY A 188 23.61 3.89 -13.81
CA GLY A 188 23.19 3.27 -12.56
C GLY A 188 22.21 4.12 -11.75
N GLN A 189 21.88 5.35 -12.18
CA GLN A 189 20.86 6.17 -11.54
C GLN A 189 19.47 5.90 -12.16
N PHE A 190 18.41 5.90 -11.34
CA PHE A 190 17.05 5.96 -11.84
C PHE A 190 16.75 7.32 -12.49
N PHE A 191 15.60 7.44 -13.17
CA PHE A 191 15.14 8.72 -13.72
C PHE A 191 15.04 9.79 -12.62
N PRO A 192 15.64 10.98 -12.82
CA PRO A 192 15.67 11.99 -11.77
C PRO A 192 14.29 12.63 -11.53
N PRO A 193 14.00 13.11 -10.31
CA PRO A 193 12.67 13.60 -9.90
C PRO A 193 12.02 14.63 -10.82
N GLU A 194 12.83 15.46 -11.48
CA GLU A 194 12.38 16.55 -12.35
C GLU A 194 11.69 16.04 -13.63
N LEU A 195 11.93 14.79 -14.02
CA LEU A 195 11.23 14.13 -15.14
C LEU A 195 9.84 13.60 -14.76
N SER A 196 9.47 13.61 -13.47
CA SER A 196 8.11 13.24 -13.05
C SER A 196 7.07 14.17 -13.69
N PRO A 197 6.05 13.66 -14.41
CA PRO A 197 4.95 14.49 -14.89
C PRO A 197 3.94 14.87 -13.79
N PHE A 198 4.15 14.37 -12.56
CA PHE A 198 3.26 14.57 -11.42
C PHE A 198 3.98 15.25 -10.24
N GLY A 199 3.23 16.05 -9.48
CA GLY A 199 3.65 16.59 -8.19
C GLY A 199 3.67 15.53 -7.09
N TYR A 200 4.58 15.65 -6.12
CA TYR A 200 4.76 14.66 -5.06
C TYR A 200 3.45 14.34 -4.32
N ASN A 201 2.71 15.40 -3.97
CA ASN A 201 1.47 15.37 -3.20
C ASN A 201 0.25 14.76 -3.91
N GLU A 202 0.30 14.53 -5.22
CA GLU A 202 -0.76 13.86 -6.00
C GLU A 202 -0.41 12.41 -6.37
N THR A 203 0.74 11.90 -5.92
CA THR A 203 1.18 10.51 -6.16
C THR A 203 1.05 9.62 -4.92
N LEU A 204 1.09 8.30 -5.13
CA LEU A 204 1.20 7.30 -4.05
C LEU A 204 2.43 7.51 -3.15
N ALA A 205 3.45 8.24 -3.59
CA ALA A 205 4.61 8.55 -2.76
C ALA A 205 4.20 9.37 -1.51
N LYS A 206 3.25 10.30 -1.65
CA LYS A 206 2.70 11.08 -0.53
C LYS A 206 1.95 10.23 0.50
N GLU A 207 1.29 9.16 0.04
CA GLU A 207 0.54 8.24 0.90
C GLU A 207 1.47 7.33 1.71
N TYR A 208 2.51 6.77 1.09
CA TYR A 208 3.45 5.85 1.77
C TYR A 208 4.60 6.55 2.49
N THR A 209 5.04 7.72 2.01
CA THR A 209 6.14 8.52 2.56
C THR A 209 5.71 10.00 2.65
N PRO A 210 4.84 10.35 3.61
CA PRO A 210 4.30 11.71 3.70
C PRO A 210 5.40 12.75 3.99
N MET A 211 5.72 13.58 3.00
CA MET A 211 6.58 14.76 3.12
C MET A 211 5.76 16.05 3.00
N ASN A 212 6.23 17.13 3.64
CA ASN A 212 5.71 18.49 3.41
C ASN A 212 6.26 19.09 2.10
N ARG A 213 5.82 20.31 1.77
CA ARG A 213 6.15 20.98 0.51
C ARG A 213 7.63 21.34 0.44
N GLU A 214 8.18 21.84 1.55
CA GLU A 214 9.57 22.27 1.69
C GLU A 214 10.53 21.08 1.55
N GLU A 215 10.22 19.95 2.19
CA GLU A 215 10.95 18.68 2.11
C GLU A 215 10.94 18.08 0.69
N ALA A 216 9.79 18.13 0.00
CA ALA A 216 9.66 17.61 -1.36
C ALA A 216 10.48 18.44 -2.36
N LEU A 217 10.35 19.77 -2.31
CA LEU A 217 11.09 20.69 -3.18
C LEU A 217 12.61 20.64 -2.92
N ALA A 218 13.03 20.50 -1.66
CA ALA A 218 14.44 20.33 -1.31
C ALA A 218 15.08 19.03 -1.84
N ARG A 219 14.27 18.09 -2.34
CA ARG A 219 14.69 16.81 -2.97
C ARG A 219 14.46 16.77 -4.48
N GLY A 220 14.13 17.91 -5.12
CA GLY A 220 13.91 18.01 -6.56
C GLY A 220 12.52 17.56 -7.05
N TYR A 221 11.61 17.13 -6.16
CA TYR A 221 10.26 16.76 -6.56
C TYR A 221 9.41 18.00 -6.87
N HIS A 222 8.58 17.90 -7.91
CA HIS A 222 7.52 18.89 -8.18
C HIS A 222 6.46 18.89 -7.07
N TRP A 223 5.71 19.98 -6.93
CA TRP A 223 4.56 20.07 -6.02
C TRP A 223 3.34 20.60 -6.77
N GLN A 224 2.19 19.93 -6.62
CA GLN A 224 0.93 20.34 -7.21
C GLN A 224 0.28 21.42 -6.31
N GLU A 225 0.24 22.66 -6.81
CA GLU A 225 -0.39 23.80 -6.11
C GLU A 225 -1.90 23.88 -6.33
N LYS A 226 -2.46 23.14 -7.30
CA LYS A 226 -3.89 23.17 -7.63
C LYS A 226 -4.64 22.02 -6.96
N ASN A 227 -5.62 22.35 -6.13
CA ASN A 227 -6.58 21.36 -5.61
C ASN A 227 -7.32 20.69 -6.77
N THR A 228 -7.32 19.36 -6.80
CA THR A 228 -8.00 18.57 -7.84
C THR A 228 -9.44 18.25 -7.42
N GLY A 229 -10.40 18.54 -8.29
CA GLY A 229 -11.81 18.24 -8.07
C GLY A 229 -12.73 19.45 -8.25
N THR A 230 -14.01 19.23 -7.92
CA THR A 230 -15.08 20.25 -7.95
C THR A 230 -15.43 20.62 -6.51
N PHE A 231 -15.70 21.90 -6.24
CA PHE A 231 -16.04 22.43 -4.92
C PHE A 231 -17.14 23.50 -5.06
N GLY A 232 -18.03 23.63 -4.07
CA GLY A 232 -19.10 24.64 -4.06
C GLY A 232 -20.12 24.45 -5.18
N LYS A 233 -20.42 23.19 -5.54
CA LYS A 233 -21.42 22.78 -6.55
C LYS A 233 -22.41 21.75 -6.01
N GLU A 234 -22.40 21.51 -4.71
CA GLU A 234 -23.39 20.70 -4.02
C GLU A 234 -24.81 21.24 -4.24
N THR A 235 -25.74 20.32 -4.47
CA THR A 235 -27.18 20.59 -4.58
C THR A 235 -27.94 20.17 -3.33
N MET A 236 -27.29 19.37 -2.47
CA MET A 236 -27.78 18.92 -1.17
C MET A 236 -26.74 19.25 -0.09
N SER A 237 -27.17 19.92 0.98
CA SER A 237 -26.32 20.15 2.17
C SER A 237 -26.14 18.88 3.00
N GLU A 238 -25.05 18.79 3.77
CA GLU A 238 -24.72 17.62 4.59
C GLU A 238 -25.87 17.21 5.53
N GLU A 239 -26.54 18.19 6.16
CA GLU A 239 -27.69 17.98 7.06
C GLU A 239 -28.88 17.27 6.40
N ASN A 240 -28.99 17.34 5.07
CA ASN A 240 -30.06 16.70 4.30
C ASN A 240 -29.66 15.31 3.74
N ILE A 241 -28.42 14.86 3.92
CA ILE A 241 -27.97 13.53 3.54
C ILE A 241 -28.65 12.50 4.48
N PRO A 242 -29.47 11.56 3.99
CA PRO A 242 -30.22 10.68 4.88
C PRO A 242 -29.30 9.69 5.61
N SER A 243 -29.27 9.77 6.96
CA SER A 243 -28.45 8.87 7.79
C SER A 243 -28.80 7.39 7.68
N PHE A 244 -29.96 7.04 7.12
CA PHE A 244 -30.50 5.68 7.00
C PHE A 244 -30.78 5.35 5.52
N ILE A 245 -30.41 4.15 5.08
CA ILE A 245 -30.56 3.74 3.68
C ILE A 245 -32.02 3.56 3.27
N GLU A 246 -32.88 3.15 4.19
CA GLU A 246 -34.32 3.01 4.01
C GLU A 246 -35.02 4.37 3.79
N LYS A 247 -34.36 5.46 4.17
CA LYS A 247 -34.80 6.85 3.95
C LYS A 247 -34.10 7.52 2.77
N THR A 248 -33.19 6.83 2.07
CA THR A 248 -32.45 7.39 0.93
C THR A 248 -33.29 7.27 -0.35
N PRO A 249 -33.76 8.39 -0.95
CA PRO A 249 -34.55 8.35 -2.18
C PRO A 249 -33.65 8.04 -3.39
N ASP A 250 -34.21 7.42 -4.44
CA ASP A 250 -33.46 7.12 -5.67
C ASP A 250 -32.94 8.39 -6.39
N THR A 251 -33.59 9.53 -6.16
CA THR A 251 -33.16 10.84 -6.67
C THR A 251 -31.80 11.31 -6.15
N ILE A 252 -31.26 10.70 -5.07
CA ILE A 252 -29.90 10.99 -4.56
C ILE A 252 -28.82 10.83 -5.63
N THR A 253 -29.07 9.99 -6.64
CA THR A 253 -28.15 9.77 -7.78
C THR A 253 -28.04 10.97 -8.71
N SER A 254 -29.04 11.87 -8.69
CA SER A 254 -29.03 13.13 -9.44
C SER A 254 -28.33 14.26 -8.70
N GLU A 255 -28.28 14.19 -7.36
CA GLU A 255 -27.68 15.20 -6.50
C GLU A 255 -26.15 15.31 -6.67
N ILE A 256 -25.59 16.43 -6.23
CA ILE A 256 -24.17 16.63 -5.97
C ILE A 256 -24.03 16.78 -4.46
N LEU A 257 -23.25 15.90 -3.83
CA LEU A 257 -22.92 15.94 -2.41
C LEU A 257 -21.58 16.66 -2.21
N ALA A 258 -21.30 17.15 -1.01
CA ALA A 258 -19.99 17.65 -0.60
C ALA A 258 -19.41 16.72 0.47
N CYS A 259 -18.12 16.38 0.37
CA CYS A 259 -17.45 15.59 1.39
C CYS A 259 -17.30 16.41 2.67
N ASN A 260 -17.71 15.85 3.80
CA ASN A 260 -17.64 16.52 5.09
C ASN A 260 -16.23 16.73 5.66
N GLU A 261 -15.21 16.12 5.06
CA GLU A 261 -13.83 16.16 5.52
C GLU A 261 -12.93 17.06 4.65
N CYS A 262 -13.12 17.04 3.32
CA CYS A 262 -12.32 17.84 2.38
C CYS A 262 -13.13 18.87 1.56
N GLY A 263 -14.46 18.90 1.67
CA GLY A 263 -15.35 19.77 0.89
C GLY A 263 -15.51 19.42 -0.59
N LYS A 264 -14.78 18.41 -1.10
CA LYS A 264 -14.82 17.98 -2.50
C LYS A 264 -16.19 17.43 -2.87
N ASN A 265 -16.72 17.87 -4.00
CA ASN A 265 -18.01 17.41 -4.49
C ASN A 265 -17.91 16.00 -5.10
N TYR A 266 -18.90 15.16 -4.80
CA TYR A 266 -19.01 13.79 -5.33
C TYR A 266 -20.48 13.44 -5.63
N LYS A 267 -20.69 12.29 -6.28
CA LYS A 267 -22.00 11.73 -6.58
C LYS A 267 -22.07 10.27 -6.15
N ILE A 268 -23.28 9.78 -5.92
CA ILE A 268 -23.59 8.36 -5.78
C ILE A 268 -24.15 7.86 -7.11
N THR A 269 -23.55 6.83 -7.69
CA THR A 269 -24.10 6.17 -8.88
C THR A 269 -25.27 5.24 -8.51
N GLN A 270 -26.15 4.89 -9.47
CA GLN A 270 -27.23 3.93 -9.22
C GLN A 270 -26.68 2.58 -8.73
N ALA A 271 -25.58 2.09 -9.31
CA ALA A 271 -24.95 0.83 -8.91
C ALA A 271 -24.41 0.86 -7.46
N GLU A 272 -23.90 2.01 -7.00
CA GLU A 272 -23.53 2.20 -5.60
C GLU A 272 -24.77 2.25 -4.69
N LEU A 273 -25.83 2.98 -5.09
CA LEU A 273 -27.08 3.03 -4.31
C LEU A 273 -27.70 1.63 -4.15
N ASP A 274 -27.78 0.85 -5.23
CA ASP A 274 -28.28 -0.52 -5.21
C ASP A 274 -27.42 -1.42 -4.31
N PHE A 275 -26.11 -1.22 -4.31
CA PHE A 275 -25.18 -1.91 -3.40
C PHE A 275 -25.45 -1.56 -1.93
N TYR A 276 -25.60 -0.27 -1.60
CA TYR A 276 -25.90 0.19 -0.24
C TYR A 276 -27.27 -0.33 0.24
N LYS A 277 -28.31 -0.22 -0.60
CA LYS A 277 -29.66 -0.76 -0.33
C LYS A 277 -29.63 -2.27 -0.08
N ARG A 278 -28.94 -3.05 -0.94
CA ARG A 278 -28.85 -4.51 -0.80
C ARG A 278 -28.11 -4.96 0.46
N LEU A 279 -27.10 -4.21 0.91
CA LEU A 279 -26.38 -4.50 2.15
C LEU A 279 -27.05 -3.93 3.41
N ASN A 280 -28.11 -3.13 3.24
CA ASN A 280 -28.79 -2.37 4.27
C ASN A 280 -27.82 -1.50 5.11
N ILE A 281 -26.96 -0.75 4.41
CA ILE A 281 -25.99 0.19 5.00
C ILE A 281 -26.19 1.59 4.39
N PRO A 282 -25.97 2.68 5.14
CA PRO A 282 -26.14 4.05 4.65
C PRO A 282 -25.13 4.42 3.55
N ILE A 283 -25.48 5.44 2.78
CA ILE A 283 -24.58 6.06 1.81
C ILE A 283 -23.43 6.80 2.50
N PRO A 284 -22.26 6.95 1.87
CA PRO A 284 -21.12 7.64 2.48
C PRO A 284 -21.30 9.17 2.49
N HIS A 285 -20.85 9.81 3.59
CA HIS A 285 -20.71 11.27 3.74
C HIS A 285 -19.32 11.81 3.33
N LYS A 286 -18.41 10.89 2.99
CA LYS A 286 -17.06 11.17 2.48
C LYS A 286 -16.95 10.78 1.01
N ASP A 287 -16.17 11.53 0.23
CA ASP A 287 -15.89 11.21 -1.17
C ASP A 287 -15.03 9.93 -1.31
N PHE A 288 -14.63 9.59 -2.53
CA PHE A 288 -13.81 8.41 -2.78
C PHE A 288 -12.40 8.49 -2.18
N GLU A 289 -11.74 9.65 -2.24
CA GLU A 289 -10.36 9.86 -1.83
C GLU A 289 -10.24 9.90 -0.30
N CYS A 290 -11.09 10.66 0.41
CA CYS A 290 -11.16 10.60 1.87
C CYS A 290 -11.49 9.17 2.37
N ARG A 291 -12.44 8.47 1.73
CA ARG A 291 -12.69 7.04 2.05
C ARG A 291 -11.51 6.14 1.72
N HIS A 292 -10.66 6.50 0.76
CA HIS A 292 -9.44 5.74 0.46
C HIS A 292 -8.41 5.93 1.55
N GLN A 293 -8.16 7.17 1.98
CA GLN A 293 -7.29 7.47 3.12
C GLN A 293 -7.78 6.78 4.41
N ASP A 294 -9.09 6.78 4.69
CA ASP A 294 -9.69 5.99 5.78
C ASP A 294 -9.42 4.47 5.70
N ARG A 295 -9.27 3.92 4.49
CA ARG A 295 -8.91 2.50 4.29
C ARG A 295 -7.41 2.28 4.45
N MET A 296 -6.59 3.18 3.93
CA MET A 296 -5.13 3.08 4.00
C MET A 296 -4.61 3.28 5.42
N GLY A 297 -5.20 4.19 6.21
CA GLY A 297 -4.91 4.36 7.64
C GLY A 297 -5.25 3.16 8.53
N LYS A 298 -6.01 2.17 8.03
CA LYS A 298 -6.26 0.89 8.73
C LYS A 298 -5.16 -0.14 8.49
N ARG A 299 -4.29 0.07 7.50
CA ARG A 299 -3.11 -0.76 7.26
C ARG A 299 -1.98 -0.32 8.18
N ASN A 300 -1.09 -1.25 8.50
CA ASN A 300 0.20 -0.88 9.07
C ASN A 300 1.02 -0.08 8.04
N PRO A 301 1.72 1.00 8.45
CA PRO A 301 2.49 1.83 7.53
C PRO A 301 3.71 1.07 6.99
N ARG A 302 4.19 1.43 5.79
CA ARG A 302 5.45 0.94 5.20
C ARG A 302 6.69 1.59 5.84
N LYS A 303 6.68 1.71 7.16
CA LYS A 303 7.72 2.37 7.97
C LYS A 303 8.03 1.47 9.16
N LEU A 304 9.32 1.22 9.37
CA LEU A 304 9.82 0.40 10.46
C LEU A 304 10.35 1.26 11.61
N TYR A 305 10.06 0.81 12.81
CA TYR A 305 10.54 1.33 14.09
C TYR A 305 11.31 0.23 14.82
N ASP A 306 12.23 0.63 15.69
CA ASP A 306 12.82 -0.28 16.68
C ASP A 306 11.80 -0.54 17.79
N GLY A 307 11.60 -1.81 18.12
CA GLY A 307 10.69 -2.25 19.17
C GLY A 307 11.31 -3.35 20.03
N GLN A 308 10.81 -3.45 21.26
CA GLN A 308 11.09 -4.54 22.19
C GLN A 308 9.77 -5.23 22.53
N CYS A 309 9.81 -6.54 22.79
CA CYS A 309 8.64 -7.28 23.25
C CYS A 309 8.07 -6.69 24.55
N MET A 310 6.79 -6.30 24.52
CA MET A 310 6.08 -5.69 25.64
C MET A 310 5.47 -6.72 26.62
N CYS A 311 5.72 -8.01 26.41
CA CYS A 311 5.16 -9.07 27.24
C CYS A 311 5.70 -9.01 28.68
N GLN A 312 4.81 -9.27 29.64
CA GLN A 312 5.10 -9.30 31.08
C GLN A 312 4.69 -10.64 31.74
N THR A 313 4.20 -11.59 30.95
CA THR A 313 3.69 -12.88 31.42
C THR A 313 4.86 -13.80 31.81
N GLU A 314 5.13 -13.92 33.11
CA GLU A 314 6.28 -14.67 33.67
C GLU A 314 6.33 -16.15 33.24
N ASN A 315 5.20 -16.76 32.91
CA ASN A 315 5.10 -18.18 32.52
C ASN A 315 5.43 -18.45 31.04
N HIS A 316 5.80 -17.44 30.25
CA HIS A 316 6.18 -17.64 28.84
C HIS A 316 7.64 -18.09 28.69
N ILE A 317 7.91 -18.94 27.71
CA ILE A 317 9.22 -19.61 27.50
C ILE A 317 10.40 -18.62 27.43
N ASN A 318 10.21 -17.41 26.90
CA ASN A 318 11.26 -16.39 26.73
C ASN A 318 11.35 -15.40 27.93
N HIS A 319 10.89 -15.82 29.11
CA HIS A 319 10.88 -15.01 30.33
C HIS A 319 11.59 -15.77 31.45
N GLU A 320 12.89 -15.51 31.64
CA GLU A 320 13.67 -16.02 32.77
C GLU A 320 13.31 -15.25 34.06
N GLY A 321 12.05 -15.34 34.51
CA GLY A 321 11.52 -14.59 35.65
C GLY A 321 11.54 -13.06 35.47
N SER A 322 11.56 -12.57 34.22
CA SER A 322 11.72 -11.15 33.90
C SER A 322 11.02 -10.77 32.58
N LYS A 323 11.15 -9.52 32.15
CA LYS A 323 10.58 -9.04 30.87
C LYS A 323 11.33 -9.66 29.69
N CYS A 324 10.60 -9.95 28.62
CA CYS A 324 11.18 -10.49 27.39
C CYS A 324 12.24 -9.53 26.79
N SER A 325 13.43 -10.05 26.50
CA SER A 325 14.56 -9.30 25.95
C SER A 325 14.57 -9.20 24.41
N GLU A 326 13.59 -9.80 23.73
CA GLU A 326 13.51 -9.82 22.27
C GLU A 326 13.33 -8.41 21.69
N ILE A 327 14.23 -8.04 20.77
CA ILE A 327 14.20 -6.78 20.01
C ILE A 327 13.93 -7.07 18.53
N PHE A 328 13.20 -6.18 17.87
CA PHE A 328 12.76 -6.38 16.48
C PHE A 328 12.51 -5.07 15.76
N LYS A 329 12.44 -5.14 14.41
CA LYS A 329 11.85 -4.07 13.60
C LYS A 329 10.36 -4.31 13.45
N THR A 330 9.56 -3.26 13.59
CA THR A 330 8.08 -3.37 13.59
C THR A 330 7.41 -2.18 12.91
N THR A 331 6.18 -2.36 12.42
CA THR A 331 5.34 -1.30 11.81
C THR A 331 4.46 -0.56 12.82
N TYR A 332 4.46 -0.99 14.09
CA TYR A 332 3.81 -0.28 15.19
C TYR A 332 4.77 0.81 15.70
N SER A 333 4.35 2.08 15.65
CA SER A 333 5.11 3.22 16.18
C SER A 333 5.04 3.29 17.70
N PRO A 334 6.02 3.92 18.40
CA PRO A 334 5.93 4.15 19.85
C PRO A 334 4.68 4.92 20.31
N ASP A 335 4.11 5.76 19.44
CA ASP A 335 2.89 6.54 19.72
C ASP A 335 1.59 5.74 19.60
N ARG A 336 1.66 4.45 19.24
CA ARG A 336 0.50 3.56 19.15
C ARG A 336 0.27 2.85 20.48
N GLY A 337 -0.99 2.72 20.89
CA GLY A 337 -1.35 2.10 22.17
C GLY A 337 -1.20 0.57 22.20
N GLU A 338 -1.19 -0.08 21.03
CA GLU A 338 -1.21 -1.55 20.93
C GLU A 338 0.00 -2.20 21.62
N THR A 339 -0.25 -3.29 22.35
CA THR A 339 0.80 -4.01 23.08
C THR A 339 1.53 -4.97 22.15
N VAL A 340 2.77 -4.65 21.78
CA VAL A 340 3.52 -5.38 20.74
C VAL A 340 4.32 -6.55 21.33
N TYR A 341 4.00 -7.77 20.92
CA TYR A 341 4.68 -9.00 21.32
C TYR A 341 5.56 -9.56 20.19
N CYS A 342 6.68 -10.20 20.56
CA CYS A 342 7.46 -11.04 19.65
C CYS A 342 6.65 -12.30 19.23
N GLU A 343 7.17 -13.06 18.26
CA GLU A 343 6.49 -14.27 17.74
C GLU A 343 6.11 -15.26 18.85
N SER A 344 7.07 -15.63 19.70
CA SER A 344 6.90 -16.67 20.74
C SER A 344 5.90 -16.24 21.81
N CYS A 345 5.99 -15.01 22.33
CA CYS A 345 5.05 -14.51 23.33
C CYS A 345 3.65 -14.31 22.75
N TYR A 346 3.51 -13.82 21.51
CA TYR A 346 2.20 -13.69 20.86
C TYR A 346 1.54 -15.05 20.61
N GLN A 347 2.33 -16.06 20.23
CA GLN A 347 1.84 -17.41 20.03
C GLN A 347 1.32 -18.05 21.32
N GLN A 348 1.98 -17.82 22.46
CA GLN A 348 1.57 -18.34 23.77
C GLN A 348 0.36 -17.60 24.36
N GLU A 349 0.33 -16.27 24.29
CA GLU A 349 -0.73 -15.44 24.87
C GLU A 349 -2.07 -15.59 24.15
N VAL A 350 -2.02 -15.65 22.81
CA VAL A 350 -3.23 -15.67 21.97
C VAL A 350 -3.60 -17.11 21.56
N ALA A 351 -2.87 -18.14 22.02
CA ALA A 351 -2.87 -19.55 21.58
C ALA A 351 -4.26 -20.18 21.31
#